data_AF-A0AAN8GQ33-F1
#
_entry.id   AF-A0AAN8GQ33-F1
#
_cell.length_a   1.000
_cell.length_b   1.000
_cell.length_c   1.000
_cell.angle_alpha   90.00
_cell.angle_beta   90.00
_cell.angle_gamma   90.00
#
_symmetry.space_group_name_H-M   'P 1'
#
loop_
_entity.id
_entity.type
_entity.pdbx_description
1 polymer ?
#
loop_
_entity_poly.entity_id
_entity_poly.type
_entity_poly.pdbx_seq_one_letter_code
_entity_poly.pdbx_strand_id
1 'polypeptide(L)'
;MVCSRIIVDGVFRVCPEGYVCLKAGRNPNYGYTSYDSFGWAFLSLFRLMTQDFWENLFQLTLRAAGKTYMVFFVVVIFLGSFYLINLILAVVAMAYAEQNEATRAENQKKEDEYQQILDLLKTREEEQAACRAALSEKQDSEKNSSEIKSHEEEHNAMEDFAEDQRPCPPCWYIFSDVFLKWNCCNCWRWLKLWLYTIVMDPFVDLGITICIVLNTVFMAMEHYPMTEEFEELLSIGNLVFTGIFTAEMVLKLLAMDPYYYFQVGWNIFDSIIVTMSLVELGLANVQGLSVLRSFRLMRVFKLAKSWPTLNMLIKIIGNSVGALGNLTLVLAIIVFIFAVVGMQLFGKNYKECVCRIDKDCVLPRWHMTDFFHAFLIIFRVLCGEWIETMWDCMEVSDQTMCLIVFMMVMVIGNLVVSQKN
;
A
#
# COMPACT_ATOMS: atom_id res chain seq x y z
N MET A 1 -32.54 31.64 -15.89
CA MET A 1 -32.43 30.31 -16.55
C MET A 1 -32.58 30.53 -18.04
N VAL A 2 -31.50 30.41 -18.78
CA VAL A 2 -31.48 30.60 -20.23
C VAL A 2 -31.04 29.26 -20.81
N CYS A 3 -31.96 28.55 -21.44
CA CYS A 3 -31.66 27.31 -22.15
C CYS A 3 -31.15 27.70 -23.54
N SER A 4 -30.12 27.05 -24.10
CA SER A 4 -29.41 27.38 -25.36
C SER A 4 -30.10 26.83 -26.66
N ARG A 5 -29.82 27.40 -27.87
CA ARG A 5 -30.78 27.51 -29.02
C ARG A 5 -30.68 26.40 -30.07
N ILE A 6 -31.77 26.36 -30.86
CA ILE A 6 -32.41 25.37 -31.75
C ILE A 6 -31.68 25.05 -33.09
N ILE A 7 -31.96 23.86 -33.67
CA ILE A 7 -32.31 23.74 -35.10
C ILE A 7 -33.63 22.94 -35.27
N VAL A 8 -34.52 23.48 -36.10
CA VAL A 8 -35.79 22.93 -36.60
C VAL A 8 -35.47 21.82 -37.60
N ASP A 9 -36.26 20.73 -37.61
CA ASP A 9 -36.10 19.52 -38.44
C ASP A 9 -35.18 18.40 -37.92
N GLY A 10 -35.38 17.97 -36.67
CA GLY A 10 -34.95 16.62 -36.26
C GLY A 10 -34.18 16.53 -34.95
N VAL A 11 -34.92 16.60 -33.85
CA VAL A 11 -34.60 16.10 -32.50
C VAL A 11 -33.52 16.86 -31.69
N PHE A 12 -33.90 18.01 -31.10
CA PHE A 12 -33.20 18.64 -29.96
C PHE A 12 -34.17 19.15 -28.88
N ARG A 13 -33.76 19.05 -27.60
CA ARG A 13 -34.63 19.27 -26.42
C ARG A 13 -35.28 20.65 -26.44
N VAL A 14 -36.61 20.66 -26.32
CA VAL A 14 -37.46 21.85 -26.33
C VAL A 14 -37.44 22.49 -24.93
N CYS A 15 -37.42 23.82 -24.86
CA CYS A 15 -37.70 24.53 -23.62
C CYS A 15 -39.15 24.22 -23.17
N PRO A 16 -39.48 24.29 -21.87
CA PRO A 16 -40.88 24.22 -21.45
C PRO A 16 -41.75 25.26 -22.18
N GLU A 17 -43.04 24.98 -22.33
CA GLU A 17 -43.97 25.91 -22.98
C GLU A 17 -43.91 27.30 -22.31
N GLY A 18 -43.93 28.35 -23.14
CA GLY A 18 -43.78 29.74 -22.69
C GLY A 18 -42.34 30.22 -22.51
N TYR A 19 -41.33 29.36 -22.67
CA TYR A 19 -39.91 29.75 -22.62
C TYR A 19 -39.25 29.73 -24.00
N VAL A 20 -38.46 30.76 -24.28
CA VAL A 20 -37.62 30.84 -25.48
C VAL A 20 -36.15 30.79 -25.13
N CYS A 21 -35.37 30.11 -25.94
CA CYS A 21 -33.93 30.18 -25.82
C CYS A 21 -33.39 31.52 -26.34
N LEU A 22 -32.48 32.12 -25.56
CA LEU A 22 -31.66 33.27 -25.94
C LEU A 22 -30.17 32.96 -25.69
N LYS A 23 -29.26 33.60 -26.44
CA LYS A 23 -27.81 33.56 -26.14
C LYS A 23 -27.47 34.69 -25.17
N ALA A 24 -27.87 34.53 -23.91
CA ALA A 24 -27.67 35.53 -22.86
C ALA A 24 -27.43 34.86 -21.50
N GLY A 25 -26.57 35.43 -20.66
CA GLY A 25 -26.29 34.95 -19.31
C GLY A 25 -24.82 34.61 -19.05
N ARG A 26 -24.51 34.25 -17.80
CA ARG A 26 -23.18 33.76 -17.39
C ARG A 26 -23.01 32.32 -17.88
N ASN A 27 -21.79 31.97 -18.30
CA ASN A 27 -21.44 30.61 -18.66
C ASN A 27 -21.55 29.66 -17.45
N PRO A 28 -21.73 28.34 -17.65
CA PRO A 28 -21.84 27.36 -16.57
C PRO A 28 -20.60 27.33 -15.65
N ASN A 29 -20.77 26.77 -14.44
CA ASN A 29 -19.70 26.54 -13.46
C ASN A 29 -18.90 27.82 -13.18
N TYR A 30 -19.57 28.83 -12.62
CA TYR A 30 -19.03 30.17 -12.36
C TYR A 30 -18.49 30.92 -13.60
N GLY A 31 -18.80 30.45 -14.80
CA GLY A 31 -18.33 31.05 -16.04
C GLY A 31 -17.02 30.47 -16.58
N TYR A 32 -16.44 29.49 -15.88
CA TYR A 32 -15.19 28.84 -16.26
C TYR A 32 -15.35 27.80 -17.37
N THR A 33 -16.58 27.31 -17.60
CA THR A 33 -16.86 26.34 -18.67
C THR A 33 -17.37 27.06 -19.92
N SER A 34 -16.47 27.35 -20.87
CA SER A 34 -16.84 28.02 -22.13
C SER A 34 -15.86 27.76 -23.27
N TYR A 35 -16.32 28.00 -24.50
CA TYR A 35 -15.52 27.97 -25.72
C TYR A 35 -15.37 29.36 -26.37
N ASP A 36 -15.72 30.43 -25.64
CA ASP A 36 -15.78 31.79 -26.19
C ASP A 36 -14.40 32.43 -26.38
N SER A 37 -13.41 32.01 -25.58
CA SER A 37 -12.02 32.47 -25.68
C SER A 37 -11.07 31.29 -25.83
N PHE A 38 -9.92 31.53 -26.45
CA PHE A 38 -8.90 30.49 -26.64
C PHE A 38 -8.46 29.84 -25.33
N GLY A 39 -8.27 30.62 -24.25
CA GLY A 39 -7.84 30.09 -22.95
C GLY A 39 -8.85 29.12 -22.32
N TRP A 40 -10.14 29.47 -22.31
CA TRP A 40 -11.19 28.59 -21.78
C TRP A 40 -11.46 27.38 -22.68
N ALA A 41 -11.36 27.56 -24.00
CA ALA A 41 -11.45 26.46 -24.96
C ALA A 41 -10.28 25.47 -24.78
N PHE A 42 -9.05 25.97 -24.60
CA PHE A 42 -7.87 25.16 -24.32
C PHE A 42 -8.02 24.39 -23.01
N LEU A 43 -8.42 25.05 -21.92
CA LEU A 43 -8.66 24.39 -20.64
C LEU A 43 -9.76 23.31 -20.75
N SER A 44 -10.82 23.57 -21.51
CA SER A 44 -11.90 22.61 -21.77
C SER A 44 -11.40 21.40 -22.58
N LEU A 45 -10.54 21.61 -23.58
CA LEU A 45 -9.91 20.52 -24.33
C LEU A 45 -8.90 19.73 -23.47
N PHE A 46 -8.13 20.41 -22.62
CA PHE A 46 -7.22 19.78 -21.67
C PHE A 46 -7.96 18.89 -20.66
N ARG A 47 -9.12 19.36 -20.18
CA ARG A 47 -10.05 18.55 -19.38
C ARG A 47 -10.55 17.31 -20.14
N LEU A 48 -10.84 17.41 -21.44
CA LEU A 48 -11.21 16.24 -22.25
C LEU A 48 -10.04 15.26 -22.45
N MET A 49 -8.81 15.76 -22.58
CA MET A 49 -7.62 14.90 -22.68
C MET A 49 -7.38 14.14 -21.38
N THR A 50 -7.50 14.81 -20.23
CA THR A 50 -7.32 14.19 -18.89
C THR A 50 -8.52 13.37 -18.43
N GLN A 51 -9.65 13.43 -19.15
CA GLN A 51 -10.90 12.74 -18.82
C GLN A 51 -11.44 13.09 -17.42
N ASP A 52 -11.27 14.33 -16.96
CA ASP A 52 -11.80 14.78 -15.67
C ASP A 52 -13.19 15.42 -15.79
N PHE A 53 -14.19 14.79 -15.17
CA PHE A 53 -15.60 15.21 -15.19
C PHE A 53 -16.11 15.51 -16.62
N TRP A 54 -15.51 14.90 -17.65
CA TRP A 54 -15.69 15.27 -19.05
C TRP A 54 -17.12 15.06 -19.55
N GLU A 55 -17.85 14.12 -18.94
CA GLU A 55 -19.22 13.79 -19.25
C GLU A 55 -20.17 14.97 -19.02
N ASN A 56 -19.89 15.82 -18.03
CA ASN A 56 -20.66 17.05 -17.81
C ASN A 56 -20.46 18.05 -18.95
N LEU A 57 -19.21 18.26 -19.39
CA LEU A 57 -18.89 19.13 -20.53
C LEU A 57 -19.51 18.60 -21.84
N PHE A 58 -19.45 17.28 -22.05
CA PHE A 58 -20.09 16.58 -23.15
C PHE A 58 -21.61 16.82 -23.15
N GLN A 59 -22.27 16.56 -22.03
CA GLN A 59 -23.73 16.75 -21.90
C GLN A 59 -24.15 18.21 -22.10
N LEU A 60 -23.43 19.18 -21.53
CA LEU A 60 -23.70 20.61 -21.72
C LEU A 60 -23.57 21.02 -23.18
N THR A 61 -22.52 20.54 -23.86
CA THR A 61 -22.27 20.87 -25.27
C THR A 61 -23.31 20.22 -26.18
N LEU A 62 -23.65 18.94 -25.99
CA LEU A 62 -24.69 18.30 -26.79
C LEU A 62 -26.08 18.88 -26.53
N ARG A 63 -26.35 19.35 -25.30
CA ARG A 63 -27.60 20.03 -24.96
C ARG A 63 -27.70 21.40 -25.62
N ALA A 64 -26.57 22.10 -25.79
CA ALA A 64 -26.54 23.46 -26.34
C ALA A 64 -26.37 23.52 -27.86
N ALA A 65 -25.52 22.67 -28.44
CA ALA A 65 -25.18 22.67 -29.87
C ALA A 65 -25.86 21.54 -30.66
N GLY A 66 -26.19 20.43 -29.99
CA GLY A 66 -26.83 19.26 -30.58
C GLY A 66 -25.98 17.98 -30.49
N LYS A 67 -26.65 16.83 -30.60
CA LYS A 67 -26.15 15.45 -30.54
C LYS A 67 -25.26 15.11 -31.73
N THR A 68 -25.40 15.80 -32.86
CA THR A 68 -24.50 15.63 -34.02
C THR A 68 -23.05 15.95 -33.67
N TYR A 69 -22.82 16.87 -32.74
CA TYR A 69 -21.49 17.21 -32.21
C TYR A 69 -20.88 16.09 -31.35
N MET A 70 -21.56 14.96 -31.15
CA MET A 70 -20.95 13.77 -30.54
C MET A 70 -19.70 13.33 -31.30
N VAL A 71 -19.68 13.48 -32.63
CA VAL A 71 -18.52 13.12 -33.47
C VAL A 71 -17.26 13.89 -33.04
N PHE A 72 -17.39 15.16 -32.69
CA PHE A 72 -16.27 15.96 -32.17
C PHE A 72 -15.67 15.36 -30.91
N PHE A 73 -16.50 14.99 -29.93
CA PHE A 73 -16.03 14.38 -28.69
C PHE A 73 -15.44 12.99 -28.91
N VAL A 74 -16.02 12.18 -29.80
CA VAL A 74 -15.46 10.86 -30.15
C VAL A 74 -14.05 11.01 -30.71
N VAL A 75 -13.84 11.95 -31.64
CA VAL A 75 -12.53 12.20 -32.24
C VAL A 75 -11.54 12.72 -31.20
N VAL A 76 -11.93 13.72 -30.40
CA VAL A 76 -11.04 14.32 -29.40
C VAL A 76 -10.68 13.33 -28.29
N ILE A 77 -11.65 12.57 -27.78
CA ILE A 77 -11.38 11.56 -26.75
C ILE A 77 -10.55 10.42 -27.33
N PHE A 78 -10.87 9.92 -28.53
CA PHE A 78 -10.08 8.84 -29.12
C PHE A 78 -8.65 9.27 -29.40
N LEU A 79 -8.44 10.38 -30.11
CA LEU A 79 -7.10 10.88 -30.43
C LEU A 79 -6.35 11.34 -29.18
N GLY A 80 -7.01 12.05 -28.26
CA GLY A 80 -6.41 12.56 -27.03
C GLY A 80 -6.00 11.44 -26.08
N SER A 81 -6.88 10.47 -25.83
CA SER A 81 -6.59 9.32 -24.97
C SER A 81 -5.56 8.40 -25.61
N PHE A 82 -5.66 8.14 -26.92
CA PHE A 82 -4.66 7.35 -27.65
C PHE A 82 -3.28 8.00 -27.61
N TYR A 83 -3.20 9.32 -27.81
CA TYR A 83 -1.93 10.04 -27.73
C TYR A 83 -1.33 10.01 -26.32
N LEU A 84 -2.14 10.26 -25.29
CA LEU A 84 -1.68 10.20 -23.90
C LEU A 84 -1.22 8.80 -23.50
N ILE A 85 -2.00 7.76 -23.82
CA ILE A 85 -1.63 6.37 -23.51
C ILE A 85 -0.33 6.00 -24.24
N ASN A 86 -0.17 6.34 -25.52
CA ASN A 86 1.04 6.02 -26.26
C ASN A 86 2.27 6.79 -25.75
N LEU A 87 2.10 8.04 -25.33
CA LEU A 87 3.18 8.81 -24.71
C LEU A 87 3.58 8.20 -23.38
N ILE A 88 2.60 7.86 -22.52
CA ILE A 88 2.85 7.18 -21.25
C ILE A 88 3.56 5.85 -21.51
N LEU A 89 3.04 4.98 -22.38
CA LEU A 89 3.67 3.69 -22.72
C LEU A 89 5.11 3.86 -23.22
N ALA A 90 5.40 4.89 -24.02
CA ALA A 90 6.76 5.17 -24.47
C ALA A 90 7.69 5.57 -23.30
N VAL A 91 7.23 6.44 -22.40
CA VAL A 91 7.99 6.86 -21.22
C VAL A 91 8.22 5.69 -20.27
N VAL A 92 7.17 4.92 -19.98
CA VAL A 92 7.22 3.69 -19.19
C VAL A 92 8.20 2.70 -19.79
N ALA A 93 8.15 2.45 -21.10
CA ALA A 93 9.06 1.53 -21.76
C ALA A 93 10.53 2.00 -21.67
N MET A 94 10.79 3.30 -21.82
CA MET A 94 12.12 3.86 -21.64
C MET A 94 12.60 3.73 -20.18
N ALA A 95 11.77 4.06 -19.20
CA ALA A 95 12.11 3.96 -17.78
C ALA A 95 12.32 2.51 -17.33
N TYR A 96 11.48 1.57 -17.82
CA TYR A 96 11.63 0.14 -17.54
C TYR A 96 12.90 -0.42 -18.17
N ALA A 97 13.25 -0.01 -19.41
CA ALA A 97 14.49 -0.41 -20.05
C ALA A 97 15.71 0.07 -19.24
N GLU A 98 15.72 1.33 -18.81
CA GLU A 98 16.79 1.91 -17.99
C GLU A 98 16.91 1.22 -16.62
N GLN A 99 15.79 0.97 -15.93
CA GLN A 99 15.82 0.24 -14.65
C GLN A 99 16.28 -1.21 -14.80
N ASN A 100 15.86 -1.89 -15.87
CA ASN A 100 16.27 -3.27 -16.13
C ASN A 100 17.77 -3.34 -16.45
N GLU A 101 18.31 -2.38 -17.22
CA GLU A 101 19.75 -2.27 -17.47
C GLU A 101 20.53 -1.99 -16.19
N ALA A 102 20.08 -1.05 -15.36
CA ALA A 102 20.70 -0.74 -14.07
C ALA A 102 20.71 -1.96 -13.12
N THR A 103 19.59 -2.68 -13.05
CA THR A 103 19.46 -3.90 -12.22
C THR A 103 20.39 -5.01 -12.72
N ARG A 104 20.50 -5.19 -14.04
CA ARG A 104 21.41 -6.19 -14.64
C ARG A 104 22.88 -5.85 -14.37
N ALA A 105 23.25 -4.58 -14.46
CA ALA A 105 24.59 -4.12 -14.14
C ALA A 105 24.92 -4.28 -12.64
N GLU A 106 23.97 -4.01 -11.75
CA GLU A 106 24.14 -4.23 -10.30
C GLU A 106 24.32 -5.72 -9.97
N ASN A 107 23.49 -6.59 -10.57
CA ASN A 107 23.62 -8.04 -10.37
C ASN A 107 24.96 -8.58 -10.86
N GLN A 108 25.44 -8.12 -12.02
CA GLN A 108 26.77 -8.48 -12.52
C GLN A 108 27.88 -8.04 -11.57
N LYS A 109 27.82 -6.81 -11.04
CA LYS A 109 28.81 -6.34 -10.04
C LYS A 109 28.81 -7.20 -8.78
N LYS A 110 27.63 -7.56 -8.26
CA LYS A 110 27.53 -8.44 -7.08
C LYS A 110 28.10 -9.83 -7.36
N GLU A 111 27.91 -10.34 -8.57
CA GLU A 111 28.46 -11.64 -9.00
C GLU A 111 30.00 -11.57 -9.12
N ASP A 112 30.55 -10.50 -9.69
CA ASP A 112 31.98 -10.24 -9.77
C ASP A 112 32.62 -10.07 -8.38
N GLU A 113 31.98 -9.31 -7.47
CA GLU A 113 32.42 -9.14 -6.08
C GLU A 113 32.41 -10.46 -5.31
N TYR A 114 31.35 -11.25 -5.47
CA TYR A 114 31.25 -12.57 -4.85
C TYR A 114 32.34 -13.51 -5.37
N GLN A 115 32.64 -13.46 -6.67
CA GLN A 115 33.70 -14.26 -7.27
C GLN A 115 35.08 -13.86 -6.74
N GLN A 116 35.36 -12.57 -6.60
CA GLN A 116 36.61 -12.08 -5.98
C GLN A 116 36.75 -12.55 -4.53
N ILE A 117 35.67 -12.51 -3.74
CA ILE A 117 35.68 -13.01 -2.36
C ILE A 117 35.97 -14.52 -2.33
N LEU A 118 35.35 -15.30 -3.22
CA LEU A 118 35.61 -16.74 -3.31
C LEU A 118 37.07 -17.05 -3.67
N ASP A 119 37.66 -16.30 -4.60
CA ASP A 119 39.06 -16.49 -4.98
C ASP A 119 40.00 -16.12 -3.81
N LEU A 120 39.72 -15.03 -3.08
CA LEU A 120 40.45 -14.67 -1.86
C LEU A 120 40.35 -15.74 -0.76
N LEU A 121 39.18 -16.36 -0.60
CA LEU A 121 38.99 -17.45 0.37
C LEU A 121 39.78 -18.69 -0.04
N LYS A 122 39.78 -19.08 -1.32
CA LYS A 122 40.59 -20.20 -1.82
C LYS A 122 42.08 -19.96 -1.60
N THR A 123 42.58 -18.76 -1.90
CA THR A 123 43.99 -18.43 -1.66
C THR A 123 44.34 -18.53 -0.17
N ARG A 124 43.46 -18.07 0.73
CA ARG A 124 43.64 -18.26 2.19
C ARG A 124 43.66 -19.74 2.59
N GLU A 125 42.78 -20.56 2.03
CA GLU A 125 42.76 -22.00 2.31
C GLU A 125 44.03 -22.70 1.81
N GLU A 126 44.51 -22.35 0.62
CA GLU A 126 45.76 -22.86 0.05
C GLU A 126 46.98 -22.43 0.88
N GLU A 127 47.04 -21.17 1.33
CA GLU A 127 48.08 -20.67 2.23
C GLU A 127 48.04 -21.39 3.60
N GLN A 128 46.84 -21.58 4.18
CA GLN A 128 46.67 -22.33 5.42
C GLN A 128 47.06 -23.81 5.26
N ALA A 129 46.72 -24.45 4.14
CA ALA A 129 47.10 -25.83 3.85
C ALA A 129 48.61 -25.96 3.64
N ALA A 130 49.25 -25.02 2.93
CA ALA A 130 50.70 -24.97 2.76
C ALA A 130 51.42 -24.74 4.09
N CYS A 131 50.90 -23.86 4.95
CA CYS A 131 51.44 -23.62 6.29
C CYS A 131 51.30 -24.86 7.19
N ARG A 132 50.15 -25.55 7.17
CA ARG A 132 49.95 -26.83 7.87
C ARG A 132 50.89 -27.93 7.36
N ALA A 133 51.09 -28.03 6.04
CA ALA A 133 52.03 -28.99 5.46
C ALA A 133 53.47 -28.72 5.90
N ALA A 134 53.89 -27.44 5.91
CA ALA A 134 55.22 -27.03 6.38
C ALA A 134 55.43 -27.26 7.90
N LEU A 135 54.37 -27.19 8.71
CA LEU A 135 54.38 -27.56 10.13
C LEU A 135 54.49 -29.07 10.33
N SER A 136 53.85 -29.88 9.47
CA SER A 136 53.95 -31.35 9.50
C SER A 136 55.34 -31.86 9.11
N GLU A 137 56.03 -31.21 8.16
CA GLU A 137 57.40 -31.58 7.77
C GLU A 137 58.45 -31.24 8.84
N LYS A 138 58.18 -30.27 9.71
CA LYS A 138 59.05 -29.95 10.85
C LYS A 138 58.91 -30.91 12.04
N GLN A 139 57.83 -31.71 12.10
CA GLN A 139 57.64 -32.70 13.17
C GLN A 139 58.28 -34.07 12.89
N ASP A 140 58.85 -34.29 11.69
CA ASP A 140 59.48 -35.57 11.32
C ASP A 140 61.01 -35.63 11.57
N SER A 141 61.59 -34.65 12.27
CA SER A 141 63.01 -34.68 12.69
C SER A 141 63.27 -34.74 14.20
N GLU A 142 62.24 -34.78 15.07
CA GLU A 142 62.45 -35.03 16.49
C GLU A 142 61.35 -35.93 17.09
N LYS A 143 61.61 -37.24 17.14
CA LYS A 143 60.94 -38.15 18.08
C LYS A 143 61.92 -38.56 19.17
N ASN A 144 61.76 -38.01 20.38
CA ASN A 144 61.52 -38.81 21.59
C ASN A 144 61.40 -37.96 22.87
N SER A 145 60.33 -38.26 23.62
CA SER A 145 60.19 -38.17 25.08
C SER A 145 60.28 -36.80 25.76
N SER A 146 59.14 -36.17 26.00
CA SER A 146 58.68 -35.89 27.37
C SER A 146 57.23 -35.41 27.38
N GLU A 147 56.52 -35.90 28.38
CA GLU A 147 55.14 -35.61 28.77
C GLU A 147 54.85 -34.13 29.06
N ILE A 148 53.57 -33.79 28.86
CA ILE A 148 52.78 -32.72 29.53
C ILE A 148 52.77 -31.31 28.87
N LYS A 149 51.53 -30.91 28.53
CA LYS A 149 50.97 -29.56 28.26
C LYS A 149 51.22 -28.91 26.89
N SER A 150 50.28 -29.09 25.96
CA SER A 150 49.89 -28.05 24.97
C SER A 150 48.63 -28.42 24.18
N HIS A 151 47.63 -29.03 24.81
CA HIS A 151 46.36 -29.39 24.15
C HIS A 151 45.24 -28.36 24.37
N GLU A 152 45.57 -27.08 24.61
CA GLU A 152 44.61 -26.05 25.00
C GLU A 152 44.59 -24.78 24.13
N GLU A 153 45.42 -24.65 23.08
CA GLU A 153 45.50 -23.37 22.33
C GLU A 153 45.06 -23.42 20.87
N GLU A 154 44.91 -24.59 20.23
CA GLU A 154 44.47 -24.66 18.82
C GLU A 154 42.95 -24.80 18.62
N HIS A 155 42.15 -25.02 19.68
CA HIS A 155 40.69 -25.00 19.56
C HIS A 155 40.10 -23.57 19.69
N ASN A 156 40.83 -22.65 20.33
CA ASN A 156 40.32 -21.29 20.59
C ASN A 156 40.37 -20.35 19.36
N ALA A 157 41.28 -20.56 18.41
CA ALA A 157 41.40 -19.65 17.24
C ALA A 157 40.35 -19.90 16.14
N MET A 158 39.77 -21.11 16.09
CA MET A 158 38.66 -21.46 15.21
C MET A 158 37.30 -21.12 15.85
N GLU A 159 37.23 -21.05 17.19
CA GLU A 159 36.06 -20.57 17.92
C GLU A 159 35.96 -19.03 17.92
N ASP A 160 37.09 -18.29 17.92
CA ASP A 160 37.09 -16.81 17.90
C ASP A 160 36.55 -16.21 16.58
N PHE A 161 36.75 -16.87 15.43
CA PHE A 161 36.12 -16.43 14.16
C PHE A 161 34.66 -16.88 14.02
N ALA A 162 34.21 -17.86 14.81
CA ALA A 162 32.80 -18.26 14.87
C ALA A 162 31.99 -17.41 15.86
N GLU A 163 32.65 -16.61 16.70
CA GLU A 163 32.03 -15.74 17.68
C GLU A 163 31.65 -14.36 17.11
N ASP A 164 32.41 -13.86 16.13
CA ASP A 164 32.11 -12.60 15.41
C ASP A 164 30.97 -12.70 14.37
N GLN A 165 30.48 -13.91 14.09
CA GLN A 165 29.42 -14.14 13.10
C GLN A 165 28.07 -14.54 13.74
N ARG A 166 27.83 -14.12 14.99
CA ARG A 166 26.51 -14.24 15.63
C ARG A 166 25.71 -12.95 15.44
N PRO A 167 24.48 -13.00 14.89
CA PRO A 167 23.69 -11.80 14.58
C PRO A 167 23.21 -11.00 15.81
N CYS A 168 23.43 -11.48 17.03
CA CYS A 168 22.89 -10.89 18.26
C CYS A 168 23.90 -10.92 19.43
N PRO A 169 23.85 -9.96 20.38
CA PRO A 169 24.75 -9.91 21.53
C PRO A 169 24.56 -11.09 22.51
N PRO A 170 25.59 -11.50 23.28
CA PRO A 170 25.56 -12.69 24.15
C PRO A 170 24.43 -12.70 25.18
N CYS A 171 24.06 -11.53 25.69
CA CYS A 171 22.96 -11.35 26.65
C CYS A 171 21.58 -11.72 26.07
N TRP A 172 21.40 -11.63 24.75
CA TRP A 172 20.14 -11.98 24.09
C TRP A 172 19.94 -13.49 24.02
N TYR A 173 21.01 -14.26 23.83
CA TYR A 173 20.97 -15.72 23.85
C TYR A 173 20.63 -16.27 25.24
N ILE A 174 21.23 -15.71 26.30
CA ILE A 174 20.92 -16.06 27.69
C ILE A 174 19.46 -15.75 28.03
N PHE A 175 18.95 -14.58 27.61
CA PHE A 175 17.53 -14.24 27.77
C PHE A 175 16.60 -15.20 27.01
N SER A 176 16.98 -15.57 25.78
CA SER A 176 16.20 -16.49 24.95
C SER A 176 16.17 -17.92 25.51
N ASP A 177 17.27 -18.39 26.07
CA ASP A 177 17.38 -19.72 26.66
C ASP A 177 16.59 -19.85 27.97
N VAL A 178 16.40 -18.74 28.71
CA VAL A 178 15.66 -18.71 29.97
C VAL A 178 14.16 -18.46 29.77
N PHE A 179 13.78 -17.48 28.93
CA PHE A 179 12.38 -17.05 28.80
C PHE A 179 11.68 -17.54 27.52
N LEU A 180 12.43 -17.76 26.43
CA LEU A 180 11.85 -18.17 25.15
C LEU A 180 12.01 -19.67 24.83
N LYS A 181 12.86 -20.43 25.55
CA LYS A 181 12.98 -21.89 25.38
C LYS A 181 12.44 -22.63 26.60
N TRP A 182 11.27 -23.26 26.46
CA TRP A 182 10.57 -23.86 27.59
C TRP A 182 10.95 -25.34 27.73
N ASN A 183 12.18 -25.61 28.20
CA ASN A 183 12.74 -26.97 28.30
C ASN A 183 13.03 -27.41 29.76
N CYS A 184 12.26 -26.90 30.73
CA CYS A 184 12.57 -26.98 32.16
C CYS A 184 12.30 -28.34 32.85
N CYS A 185 11.52 -29.27 32.27
CA CYS A 185 11.19 -30.56 32.90
C CYS A 185 11.01 -31.70 31.88
N ASN A 186 11.37 -32.94 32.25
CA ASN A 186 11.17 -34.13 31.40
C ASN A 186 9.69 -34.42 31.10
N CYS A 187 8.78 -34.16 32.04
CA CYS A 187 7.34 -34.27 31.82
C CYS A 187 6.84 -33.23 30.79
N TRP A 188 7.39 -32.01 30.86
CA TRP A 188 7.07 -30.94 29.92
C TRP A 188 7.60 -31.23 28.51
N ARG A 189 8.80 -31.81 28.39
CA ARG A 189 9.34 -32.25 27.09
C ARG A 189 8.48 -33.34 26.44
N TRP A 190 8.00 -34.30 27.23
CA TRP A 190 7.10 -35.34 26.72
C TRP A 190 5.78 -34.75 26.21
N LEU A 191 5.17 -33.85 26.98
CA LEU A 191 3.94 -33.15 26.60
C LEU A 191 4.16 -32.28 25.35
N LYS A 192 5.29 -31.58 25.26
CA LYS A 192 5.67 -30.77 24.10
C LYS A 192 5.86 -31.60 22.83
N LEU A 193 6.53 -32.75 22.92
CA LEU A 193 6.68 -33.69 21.80
C LEU A 193 5.32 -34.16 21.30
N TRP A 194 4.42 -34.51 22.23
CA TRP A 194 3.07 -34.93 21.89
C TRP A 194 2.25 -33.81 21.23
N LEU A 195 2.31 -32.59 21.78
CA LEU A 195 1.69 -31.41 21.19
C LEU A 195 2.25 -31.10 19.81
N TYR A 196 3.56 -31.22 19.62
CA TYR A 196 4.20 -30.99 18.32
C TYR A 196 3.71 -32.00 17.27
N THR A 197 3.56 -33.28 17.64
CA THR A 197 2.98 -34.30 16.74
C THR A 197 1.55 -33.98 16.34
N ILE A 198 0.73 -33.47 17.27
CA ILE A 198 -0.67 -33.10 16.98
C ILE A 198 -0.74 -31.84 16.11
N VAL A 199 0.01 -30.80 16.47
CA VAL A 199 -0.06 -29.49 15.80
C VAL A 199 0.48 -29.54 14.38
N MET A 200 1.49 -30.37 14.13
CA MET A 200 2.07 -30.57 12.78
C MET A 200 1.29 -31.58 11.94
N ASP A 201 0.18 -32.12 12.46
CA ASP A 201 -0.65 -33.06 11.71
C ASP A 201 -1.41 -32.33 10.59
N PRO A 202 -1.36 -32.82 9.34
CA PRO A 202 -1.99 -32.16 8.20
C PRO A 202 -3.52 -32.06 8.32
N PHE A 203 -4.18 -32.91 9.10
CA PHE A 203 -5.61 -32.82 9.33
C PHE A 203 -5.96 -31.64 10.24
N VAL A 204 -5.09 -31.28 11.19
CA VAL A 204 -5.28 -30.09 12.03
C VAL A 204 -5.15 -28.82 11.17
N ASP A 205 -4.12 -28.74 10.32
CA ASP A 205 -3.97 -27.63 9.37
C ASP A 205 -5.16 -27.50 8.39
N LEU A 206 -5.69 -28.63 7.89
CA LEU A 206 -6.90 -28.64 7.06
C LEU A 206 -8.13 -28.17 7.85
N GLY A 207 -8.28 -28.64 9.09
CA GLY A 207 -9.38 -28.25 9.98
C GLY A 207 -9.40 -26.76 10.27
N ILE A 208 -8.24 -26.17 10.57
CA ILE A 208 -8.08 -24.72 10.73
C ILE A 208 -8.44 -23.98 9.44
N THR A 209 -7.98 -24.48 8.29
CA THR A 209 -8.30 -23.87 6.98
C THR A 209 -9.81 -23.84 6.73
N ILE A 210 -10.53 -24.93 7.03
CA ILE A 210 -12.00 -25.00 6.93
C ILE A 210 -12.65 -23.99 7.90
N CYS A 211 -12.15 -23.88 9.13
CA CYS A 211 -12.66 -22.92 10.11
C CYS A 211 -12.48 -21.46 9.64
N ILE A 212 -11.38 -21.14 8.97
CA ILE A 212 -11.14 -19.80 8.38
C ILE A 212 -12.17 -19.50 7.29
N VAL A 213 -12.40 -20.45 6.38
CA VAL A 213 -13.39 -20.28 5.30
C VAL A 213 -14.79 -20.10 5.87
N LEU A 214 -15.19 -20.94 6.82
CA LEU A 214 -16.50 -20.82 7.49
C LEU A 214 -16.63 -19.49 8.24
N ASN A 215 -15.61 -19.05 8.97
CA ASN A 215 -15.64 -17.76 9.65
C ASN A 215 -15.82 -16.60 8.66
N THR A 216 -15.16 -16.67 7.50
CA THR A 216 -15.31 -15.67 6.44
C THR A 216 -16.74 -15.63 5.90
N VAL A 217 -17.37 -16.80 5.68
CA VAL A 217 -18.78 -16.87 5.26
C VAL A 217 -19.71 -16.30 6.34
N PHE A 218 -19.47 -16.59 7.62
CA PHE A 218 -20.25 -16.03 8.73
C PHE A 218 -20.20 -14.50 8.75
N MET A 219 -19.03 -13.90 8.55
CA MET A 219 -18.90 -12.44 8.47
C MET A 219 -19.60 -11.86 7.23
N ALA A 220 -19.61 -12.58 6.11
CA ALA A 220 -20.28 -12.13 4.88
C ALA A 220 -21.82 -12.18 4.95
N MET A 221 -22.40 -12.89 5.93
CA MET A 221 -23.85 -12.97 6.12
C MET A 221 -24.46 -11.77 6.87
N GLU A 222 -23.65 -10.85 7.40
CA GLU A 222 -24.13 -9.63 8.04
C GLU A 222 -24.92 -8.77 7.02
N HIS A 223 -26.18 -8.44 7.32
CA HIS A 223 -27.06 -7.65 6.45
C HIS A 223 -27.97 -6.71 7.25
N TYR A 224 -28.44 -5.63 6.62
CA TYR A 224 -29.41 -4.70 7.21
C TYR A 224 -30.75 -4.77 6.44
N PRO A 225 -31.90 -4.91 7.13
CA PRO A 225 -32.08 -5.13 8.57
C PRO A 225 -31.89 -6.61 8.97
N MET A 226 -31.40 -6.86 10.18
CA MET A 226 -31.17 -8.19 10.74
C MET A 226 -32.19 -8.50 11.85
N THR A 227 -32.58 -9.77 12.02
CA THR A 227 -33.36 -10.22 13.20
C THR A 227 -32.45 -10.44 14.40
N GLU A 228 -32.95 -10.18 15.62
CA GLU A 228 -32.16 -10.33 16.86
C GLU A 228 -31.60 -11.75 17.04
N GLU A 229 -32.38 -12.78 16.69
CA GLU A 229 -31.93 -14.19 16.74
C GLU A 229 -30.74 -14.47 15.80
N PHE A 230 -30.75 -13.84 14.61
CA PHE A 230 -29.67 -14.02 13.64
C PHE A 230 -28.41 -13.26 14.08
N GLU A 231 -28.57 -12.07 14.67
CA GLU A 231 -27.46 -11.30 15.25
C GLU A 231 -26.78 -12.08 16.39
N GLU A 232 -27.57 -12.69 17.28
CA GLU A 232 -27.04 -13.52 18.36
C GLU A 232 -26.30 -14.75 17.83
N LEU A 233 -26.85 -15.43 16.81
CA LEU A 233 -26.21 -16.57 16.17
C LEU A 233 -24.84 -16.20 15.57
N LEU A 234 -24.76 -15.07 14.86
CA LEU A 234 -23.50 -14.58 14.27
C LEU A 234 -22.50 -14.17 15.37
N SER A 235 -22.97 -13.54 16.45
CA SER A 235 -22.14 -13.17 17.60
C SER A 235 -21.53 -14.40 18.29
N ILE A 236 -22.34 -15.41 18.58
CA ILE A 236 -21.88 -16.68 19.18
C ILE A 236 -20.89 -17.38 18.23
N GLY A 237 -21.21 -17.44 16.94
CA GLY A 237 -20.32 -18.04 15.93
C GLY A 237 -18.95 -17.37 15.92
N ASN A 238 -18.90 -16.03 15.91
CA ASN A 238 -17.65 -15.27 15.94
C ASN A 238 -16.85 -15.49 17.23
N LEU A 239 -17.51 -15.65 18.38
CA LEU A 239 -16.85 -16.02 19.64
C LEU A 239 -16.18 -17.40 19.54
N VAL A 240 -16.89 -18.40 19.00
CA VAL A 240 -16.39 -19.77 18.83
C VAL A 240 -15.16 -19.78 17.91
N PHE A 241 -15.21 -19.12 16.76
CA PHE A 241 -14.05 -19.05 15.85
C PHE A 241 -12.85 -18.34 16.50
N THR A 242 -13.08 -17.27 17.26
CA THR A 242 -12.02 -16.58 18.00
C THR A 242 -11.37 -17.51 19.03
N GLY A 243 -12.17 -18.31 19.73
CA GLY A 243 -11.70 -19.33 20.66
C GLY A 243 -10.85 -20.40 19.98
N ILE A 244 -11.28 -20.92 18.83
CA ILE A 244 -10.54 -21.93 18.05
C ILE A 244 -9.16 -21.38 17.63
N PHE A 245 -9.11 -20.17 17.07
CA PHE A 245 -7.82 -19.57 16.66
C PHE A 245 -6.92 -19.21 17.85
N THR A 246 -7.50 -18.83 18.99
CA THR A 246 -6.73 -18.59 20.22
C THR A 246 -6.11 -19.89 20.72
N ALA A 247 -6.88 -20.98 20.73
CA ALA A 247 -6.39 -22.30 21.10
C ALA A 247 -5.29 -22.78 20.14
N GLU A 248 -5.47 -22.62 18.83
CA GLU A 248 -4.44 -22.92 17.82
C GLU A 248 -3.13 -22.18 18.10
N MET A 249 -3.20 -20.86 18.34
CA MET A 249 -2.03 -20.03 18.63
C MET A 249 -1.30 -20.51 19.90
N VAL A 250 -2.04 -20.77 20.98
CA VAL A 250 -1.47 -21.24 22.26
C VAL A 250 -0.84 -22.62 22.08
N LEU A 251 -1.51 -23.55 21.39
CA LEU A 251 -0.97 -24.90 21.14
C LEU A 251 0.32 -24.85 20.30
N LYS A 252 0.40 -23.97 19.29
CA LYS A 252 1.62 -23.76 18.50
C LYS A 252 2.76 -23.17 19.31
N LEU A 253 2.48 -22.17 20.16
CA LEU A 253 3.48 -21.58 21.06
C LEU A 253 4.05 -22.62 22.04
N LEU A 254 3.19 -23.48 22.59
CA LEU A 254 3.60 -24.56 23.48
C LEU A 254 4.40 -25.66 22.76
N ALA A 255 4.06 -25.97 21.51
CA ALA A 255 4.71 -27.01 20.73
C ALA A 255 6.11 -26.60 20.20
N MET A 256 6.24 -25.38 19.65
CA MET A 256 7.44 -24.95 18.93
C MET A 256 8.37 -24.04 19.75
N ASP A 257 7.99 -23.67 20.96
CA ASP A 257 8.56 -22.54 21.72
C ASP A 257 8.29 -21.16 21.08
N PRO A 258 8.14 -20.10 21.91
CA PRO A 258 8.01 -18.73 21.41
C PRO A 258 9.12 -18.31 20.43
N TYR A 259 10.36 -18.76 20.67
CA TYR A 259 11.50 -18.39 19.82
C TYR A 259 11.31 -18.81 18.36
N TYR A 260 11.00 -20.09 18.12
CA TYR A 260 10.84 -20.60 16.75
C TYR A 260 9.49 -20.23 16.16
N TYR A 261 8.45 -20.05 16.99
CA TYR A 261 7.14 -19.60 16.53
C TYR A 261 7.22 -18.22 15.85
N PHE A 262 7.91 -17.25 16.46
CA PHE A 262 8.03 -15.89 15.91
C PHE A 262 9.07 -15.73 14.80
N GLN A 263 9.81 -16.78 14.42
CA GLN A 263 10.66 -16.73 13.21
C GLN A 263 9.86 -16.93 11.92
N VAL A 264 8.69 -17.58 12.01
CA VAL A 264 7.83 -17.84 10.85
C VAL A 264 6.86 -16.68 10.66
N GLY A 265 7.00 -15.94 9.55
CA GLY A 265 6.19 -14.73 9.28
C GLY A 265 4.67 -14.96 9.32
N TRP A 266 4.18 -16.12 8.88
CA TRP A 266 2.75 -16.46 8.95
C TRP A 266 2.25 -16.67 10.39
N ASN A 267 3.09 -17.19 11.27
CA ASN A 267 2.75 -17.35 12.68
C ASN A 267 2.70 -15.97 13.39
N ILE A 268 3.63 -15.06 13.04
CA ILE A 268 3.59 -13.67 13.52
C ILE A 268 2.27 -13.00 13.09
N PHE A 269 1.91 -13.13 11.80
CA PHE A 269 0.67 -12.57 11.28
C PHE A 269 -0.55 -13.12 12.01
N ASP A 270 -0.64 -14.45 12.16
CA ASP A 270 -1.73 -15.11 12.87
C ASP A 270 -1.85 -14.64 14.35
N SER A 271 -0.72 -14.49 15.03
CA SER A 271 -0.66 -13.97 16.40
C SER A 271 -1.16 -12.53 16.52
N ILE A 272 -0.83 -11.65 15.55
CA ILE A 272 -1.37 -10.28 15.50
C ILE A 272 -2.89 -10.30 15.35
N ILE A 273 -3.42 -11.15 14.47
CA ILE A 273 -4.88 -11.25 14.25
C ILE A 273 -5.61 -11.75 15.51
N VAL A 274 -5.06 -12.79 16.16
CA VAL A 274 -5.64 -13.36 17.39
C VAL A 274 -5.57 -12.35 18.55
N THR A 275 -4.45 -11.67 18.73
CA THR A 275 -4.31 -10.65 19.79
C THR A 275 -5.26 -9.47 19.60
N MET A 276 -5.39 -8.93 18.37
CA MET A 276 -6.40 -7.90 18.08
C MET A 276 -7.83 -8.37 18.36
N SER A 277 -8.12 -9.63 18.06
CA SER A 277 -9.43 -10.25 18.31
C SER A 277 -9.75 -10.40 19.81
N LEU A 278 -8.76 -10.70 20.64
CA LEU A 278 -8.92 -10.75 22.09
C LEU A 278 -9.07 -9.34 22.69
N VAL A 279 -8.36 -8.35 22.14
CA VAL A 279 -8.50 -6.94 22.53
C VAL A 279 -9.91 -6.42 22.23
N GLU A 280 -10.50 -6.77 21.07
CA GLU A 280 -11.89 -6.47 20.75
C GLU A 280 -12.85 -7.02 21.81
N LEU A 281 -12.68 -8.29 22.20
CA LEU A 281 -13.51 -8.93 23.22
C LEU A 281 -13.38 -8.24 24.59
N GLY A 282 -12.15 -7.89 24.99
CA GLY A 282 -11.87 -7.24 26.27
C GLY A 282 -12.36 -5.79 26.36
N LEU A 283 -12.54 -5.11 25.22
CA LEU A 283 -12.95 -3.70 25.14
C LEU A 283 -14.41 -3.51 24.71
N ALA A 284 -15.24 -4.56 24.78
CA ALA A 284 -16.65 -4.52 24.35
C ALA A 284 -17.49 -3.39 24.99
N ASN A 285 -17.10 -2.90 26.16
CA ASN A 285 -17.82 -1.86 26.90
C ASN A 285 -17.38 -0.41 26.60
N VAL A 286 -16.39 -0.18 25.73
CA VAL A 286 -15.88 1.17 25.43
C VAL A 286 -16.56 1.75 24.18
N GLN A 287 -17.49 2.69 24.39
CA GLN A 287 -18.10 3.46 23.30
C GLN A 287 -17.03 4.37 22.65
N GLY A 288 -16.70 4.11 21.39
CA GLY A 288 -15.69 4.88 20.62
C GLY A 288 -14.70 4.00 19.85
N LEU A 289 -14.55 2.73 20.23
CA LEU A 289 -13.70 1.76 19.54
C LEU A 289 -14.48 0.88 18.55
N SER A 290 -15.56 1.41 17.96
CA SER A 290 -16.37 0.67 16.98
C SER A 290 -15.57 0.22 15.77
N VAL A 291 -14.51 0.95 15.39
CA VAL A 291 -13.59 0.57 14.31
C VAL A 291 -12.83 -0.72 14.63
N LEU A 292 -12.54 -1.02 15.91
CA LEU A 292 -11.89 -2.28 16.28
C LEU A 292 -12.72 -3.50 15.89
N ARG A 293 -14.06 -3.35 15.87
CA ARG A 293 -14.96 -4.41 15.41
C ARG A 293 -14.73 -4.74 13.94
N SER A 294 -14.38 -3.76 13.11
CA SER A 294 -14.07 -3.99 11.69
C SER A 294 -12.76 -4.78 11.49
N PHE A 295 -11.84 -4.81 12.47
CA PHE A 295 -10.62 -5.61 12.36
C PHE A 295 -10.87 -7.12 12.36
N ARG A 296 -12.06 -7.59 12.74
CA ARG A 296 -12.47 -9.00 12.54
C ARG A 296 -12.30 -9.44 11.08
N LEU A 297 -12.48 -8.52 10.12
CA LEU A 297 -12.30 -8.79 8.69
C LEU A 297 -10.85 -9.12 8.32
N MET A 298 -9.87 -8.70 9.14
CA MET A 298 -8.47 -9.05 8.92
C MET A 298 -8.23 -10.57 9.00
N ARG A 299 -9.11 -11.33 9.68
CA ARG A 299 -9.06 -12.80 9.72
C ARG A 299 -9.23 -13.44 8.35
N VAL A 300 -9.91 -12.76 7.41
CA VAL A 300 -10.06 -13.24 6.02
C VAL A 300 -8.69 -13.39 5.34
N PHE A 301 -7.70 -12.55 5.70
CA PHE A 301 -6.35 -12.67 5.17
C PHE A 301 -5.63 -13.94 5.62
N LYS A 302 -6.11 -14.66 6.64
CA LYS A 302 -5.56 -16.00 6.97
C LYS A 302 -5.71 -16.98 5.80
N LEU A 303 -6.69 -16.78 4.91
CA LEU A 303 -6.84 -17.55 3.66
C LEU A 303 -5.63 -17.43 2.74
N ALA A 304 -4.80 -16.40 2.88
CA ALA A 304 -3.60 -16.22 2.09
C ALA A 304 -2.53 -17.29 2.38
N LYS A 305 -2.55 -17.92 3.56
CA LYS A 305 -1.66 -19.06 3.85
C LYS A 305 -1.98 -20.25 2.95
N SER A 306 -3.26 -20.53 2.72
CA SER A 306 -3.75 -21.71 1.98
C SER A 306 -3.94 -21.46 0.48
N TRP A 307 -4.14 -20.22 0.05
CA TRP A 307 -4.36 -19.88 -1.36
C TRP A 307 -3.06 -19.35 -2.00
N PRO A 308 -2.40 -20.13 -2.90
CA PRO A 308 -1.12 -19.74 -3.50
C PRO A 308 -1.18 -18.43 -4.30
N THR A 309 -2.27 -18.17 -5.00
CA THR A 309 -2.45 -16.91 -5.77
C THR A 309 -2.53 -15.69 -4.85
N LEU A 310 -3.27 -15.79 -3.74
CA LEU A 310 -3.38 -14.70 -2.77
C LEU A 310 -2.05 -14.48 -2.03
N ASN A 311 -1.33 -15.55 -1.71
CA ASN A 311 0.04 -15.49 -1.16
C ASN A 311 0.99 -14.75 -2.11
N MET A 312 0.94 -15.09 -3.40
CA MET A 312 1.73 -14.42 -4.44
C MET A 312 1.39 -12.93 -4.52
N LEU A 313 0.10 -12.57 -4.49
CA LEU A 313 -0.35 -11.18 -4.51
C LEU A 313 0.19 -10.38 -3.31
N ILE A 314 0.11 -10.93 -2.09
CA ILE A 314 0.66 -10.28 -0.89
C ILE A 314 2.18 -10.11 -0.99
N LYS A 315 2.90 -11.11 -1.51
CA LYS A 315 4.34 -11.01 -1.74
C LYS A 315 4.70 -9.92 -2.75
N ILE A 316 3.92 -9.78 -3.83
CA ILE A 316 4.10 -8.70 -4.80
C ILE A 316 3.93 -7.35 -4.10
N ILE A 317 2.85 -7.17 -3.33
CA ILE A 317 2.63 -5.92 -2.58
C ILE A 317 3.78 -5.65 -1.61
N GLY A 318 4.25 -6.64 -0.85
CA GLY A 318 5.34 -6.48 0.10
C GLY A 318 6.66 -6.10 -0.57
N ASN A 319 7.02 -6.79 -1.65
CA ASN A 319 8.22 -6.49 -2.44
C ASN A 319 8.13 -5.11 -3.09
N SER A 320 6.95 -4.74 -3.58
CA SER A 320 6.68 -3.39 -4.08
C SER A 320 6.85 -2.35 -2.97
N VAL A 321 6.34 -2.54 -1.75
CA VAL A 321 6.53 -1.56 -0.67
C VAL A 321 8.03 -1.35 -0.34
N GLY A 322 8.83 -2.42 -0.32
CA GLY A 322 10.28 -2.34 -0.12
C GLY A 322 11.02 -1.62 -1.25
N ALA A 323 10.76 -2.01 -2.50
CA ALA A 323 11.41 -1.42 -3.68
C ALA A 323 10.88 -0.02 -4.04
N LEU A 324 9.65 0.31 -3.63
CA LEU A 324 8.99 1.58 -3.89
C LEU A 324 9.08 2.55 -2.70
N GLY A 325 9.57 2.11 -1.54
CA GLY A 325 9.54 2.90 -0.30
C GLY A 325 10.15 4.30 -0.43
N ASN A 326 11.30 4.42 -1.10
CA ASN A 326 11.95 5.71 -1.34
C ASN A 326 11.09 6.64 -2.22
N LEU A 327 10.41 6.11 -3.24
CA LEU A 327 9.55 6.90 -4.11
C LEU A 327 8.24 7.28 -3.40
N THR A 328 7.64 6.35 -2.65
CA THR A 328 6.46 6.60 -1.83
C THR A 328 6.73 7.72 -0.82
N LEU A 329 7.95 7.75 -0.24
CA LEU A 329 8.39 8.82 0.64
C LEU A 329 8.50 10.17 -0.10
N VAL A 330 9.07 10.20 -1.31
CA VAL A 330 9.14 11.42 -2.13
C VAL A 330 7.72 11.92 -2.49
N LEU A 331 6.83 11.03 -2.93
CA LEU A 331 5.44 11.38 -3.22
C LEU A 331 4.73 11.92 -1.97
N ALA A 332 4.92 11.29 -0.81
CA ALA A 332 4.35 11.76 0.45
C ALA A 332 4.86 13.16 0.84
N ILE A 333 6.16 13.43 0.62
CA ILE A 333 6.74 14.76 0.85
C ILE A 333 6.13 15.80 -0.10
N ILE A 334 6.00 15.48 -1.39
CA ILE A 334 5.42 16.41 -2.38
C ILE A 334 3.96 16.71 -2.05
N VAL A 335 3.17 15.68 -1.73
CA VAL A 335 1.77 15.84 -1.30
C VAL A 335 1.69 16.69 -0.04
N PHE A 336 2.56 16.46 0.94
CA PHE A 336 2.64 17.27 2.16
C PHE A 336 2.95 18.74 1.85
N ILE A 337 3.97 19.01 1.03
CA ILE A 337 4.36 20.38 0.64
C ILE A 337 3.18 21.10 -0.01
N PHE A 338 2.54 20.48 -1.01
CA PHE A 338 1.40 21.09 -1.69
C PHE A 338 0.18 21.28 -0.80
N ALA A 339 -0.07 20.36 0.14
CA ALA A 339 -1.14 20.52 1.12
C ALA A 339 -0.88 21.74 2.03
N VAL A 340 0.36 21.91 2.51
CA VAL A 340 0.74 23.09 3.31
C VAL A 340 0.66 24.37 2.48
N VAL A 341 1.18 24.37 1.25
CA VAL A 341 1.12 25.52 0.34
C VAL A 341 -0.32 25.93 0.04
N GLY A 342 -1.18 24.97 -0.32
CA GLY A 342 -2.60 25.22 -0.60
C GLY A 342 -3.33 25.78 0.62
N MET A 343 -3.08 25.22 1.81
CA MET A 343 -3.65 25.71 3.06
C MET A 343 -3.19 27.14 3.39
N GLN A 344 -1.90 27.44 3.25
CA GLN A 344 -1.32 28.76 3.53
C GLN A 344 -1.84 29.83 2.56
N LEU A 345 -1.93 29.51 1.27
CA LEU A 345 -2.34 30.46 0.22
C LEU A 345 -3.85 30.67 0.17
N PHE A 346 -4.64 29.60 0.30
CA PHE A 346 -6.07 29.64 0.01
C PHE A 346 -6.96 29.49 1.25
N GLY A 347 -6.44 28.95 2.36
CA GLY A 347 -7.25 28.59 3.53
C GLY A 347 -8.04 29.75 4.14
N LYS A 348 -7.45 30.96 4.22
CA LYS A 348 -8.18 32.15 4.70
C LYS A 348 -9.31 32.55 3.75
N ASN A 349 -9.03 32.56 2.45
CA ASN A 349 -9.99 32.95 1.41
C ASN A 349 -11.21 32.03 1.40
N TYR A 350 -11.04 30.72 1.59
CA TYR A 350 -12.15 29.78 1.71
C TYR A 350 -13.10 30.12 2.87
N LYS A 351 -12.58 30.62 3.99
CA LYS A 351 -13.39 30.99 5.16
C LYS A 351 -14.07 32.34 4.98
N GLU A 352 -13.37 33.32 4.41
CA GLU A 352 -13.88 34.68 4.21
C GLU A 352 -14.89 34.78 3.06
N CYS A 353 -14.70 33.98 1.99
CA CYS A 353 -15.50 34.01 0.77
C CYS A 353 -16.47 32.82 0.63
N VAL A 354 -16.77 32.09 1.71
CA VAL A 354 -17.56 30.84 1.69
C VAL A 354 -18.93 30.99 0.99
N CYS A 355 -19.58 32.15 1.12
CA CYS A 355 -20.88 32.42 0.50
C CYS A 355 -20.84 32.51 -1.04
N ARG A 356 -19.65 32.55 -1.67
CA ARG A 356 -19.52 32.52 -3.14
C ARG A 356 -19.66 31.12 -3.72
N ILE A 357 -19.26 30.11 -2.94
CA ILE A 357 -19.21 28.70 -3.36
C ILE A 357 -20.39 27.90 -2.80
N ASP A 358 -20.88 28.26 -1.61
CA ASP A 358 -21.98 27.57 -0.97
C ASP A 358 -23.12 28.54 -0.60
N LYS A 359 -24.36 28.13 -0.86
CA LYS A 359 -25.56 28.97 -0.65
C LYS A 359 -25.91 29.15 0.82
N ASP A 360 -25.60 28.15 1.64
CA ASP A 360 -25.84 28.17 3.08
C ASP A 360 -24.67 28.82 3.83
N CYS A 361 -23.66 29.33 3.11
CA CYS A 361 -22.44 29.92 3.64
C CYS A 361 -21.70 28.98 4.60
N VAL A 362 -21.82 27.67 4.40
CA VAL A 362 -21.08 26.66 5.14
C VAL A 362 -19.89 26.17 4.33
N LEU A 363 -18.83 25.76 5.01
CA LEU A 363 -17.66 25.23 4.33
C LEU A 363 -18.06 23.98 3.53
N PRO A 364 -17.71 23.92 2.23
CA PRO A 364 -18.01 22.76 1.41
C PRO A 364 -17.20 21.57 1.91
N ARG A 365 -17.56 20.35 1.48
CA ARG A 365 -16.85 19.12 1.86
C ARG A 365 -15.35 19.15 1.51
N TRP A 366 -15.00 19.83 0.43
CA TRP A 366 -13.63 19.97 -0.06
C TRP A 366 -13.22 21.43 0.07
N HIS A 367 -12.36 21.72 1.06
CA HIS A 367 -11.86 23.07 1.31
C HIS A 367 -10.39 23.03 1.76
N MET A 368 -9.67 24.16 1.66
CA MET A 368 -8.26 24.25 2.06
C MET A 368 -8.03 24.97 3.39
N THR A 369 -9.03 25.04 4.28
CA THR A 369 -8.85 25.77 5.56
C THR A 369 -7.94 25.05 6.55
N ASP A 370 -7.95 23.71 6.53
CA ASP A 370 -7.19 22.86 7.44
C ASP A 370 -6.30 21.90 6.66
N PHE A 371 -5.22 21.46 7.30
CA PHE A 371 -4.21 20.63 6.67
C PHE A 371 -4.79 19.33 6.08
N PHE A 372 -5.66 18.63 6.82
CA PHE A 372 -6.22 17.36 6.37
C PHE A 372 -7.13 17.53 5.14
N HIS A 373 -7.96 18.57 5.11
CA HIS A 373 -8.84 18.83 3.96
C HIS A 373 -8.04 19.31 2.73
N ALA A 374 -7.00 20.13 2.94
CA ALA A 374 -6.07 20.49 1.87
C ALA A 374 -5.33 19.25 1.32
N PHE A 375 -4.86 18.36 2.20
CA PHE A 375 -4.27 17.08 1.83
C PHE A 375 -5.22 16.22 0.98
N LEU A 376 -6.49 16.10 1.40
CA LEU A 376 -7.51 15.36 0.66
C LEU A 376 -7.78 15.96 -0.73
N ILE A 377 -7.75 17.29 -0.89
CA ILE A 377 -7.86 17.93 -2.21
C ILE A 377 -6.65 17.59 -3.08
N ILE A 378 -5.43 17.71 -2.56
CA ILE A 378 -4.23 17.36 -3.33
C ILE A 378 -4.27 15.88 -3.74
N PHE A 379 -4.66 14.99 -2.84
CA PHE A 379 -4.84 13.57 -3.15
C PHE A 379 -5.90 13.35 -4.24
N ARG A 380 -7.05 14.03 -4.15
CA ARG A 380 -8.11 13.99 -5.17
C ARG A 380 -7.60 14.45 -6.55
N VAL A 381 -6.80 15.51 -6.61
CA VAL A 381 -6.15 15.99 -7.85
C VAL A 381 -5.23 14.92 -8.44
N LEU A 382 -4.45 14.21 -7.62
CA LEU A 382 -3.59 13.10 -8.07
C LEU A 382 -4.38 11.89 -8.58
N CYS A 383 -5.61 11.69 -8.08
CA CYS A 383 -6.53 10.69 -8.63
C CYS A 383 -7.14 11.10 -9.97
N GLY A 384 -6.84 12.30 -10.49
CA GLY A 384 -7.35 12.81 -11.75
C GLY A 384 -8.62 13.66 -11.64
N GLU A 385 -9.10 13.93 -10.42
CA GLU A 385 -10.29 14.76 -10.16
C GLU A 385 -9.90 16.15 -9.67
N TRP A 386 -9.64 17.10 -10.57
CA TRP A 386 -9.05 18.41 -10.25
C TRP A 386 -9.95 19.59 -10.57
N ILE A 387 -10.79 19.49 -11.60
CA ILE A 387 -11.55 20.59 -12.20
C ILE A 387 -12.58 21.18 -11.24
N GLU A 388 -13.32 20.35 -10.52
CA GLU A 388 -14.36 20.80 -9.59
C GLU A 388 -13.79 21.62 -8.44
N THR A 389 -12.76 21.09 -7.77
CA THR A 389 -12.06 21.78 -6.67
C THR A 389 -11.32 23.03 -7.15
N MET A 390 -10.89 23.05 -8.41
CA MET A 390 -10.24 24.21 -9.00
C MET A 390 -11.23 25.35 -9.23
N TRP A 391 -12.47 25.05 -9.68
CA TRP A 391 -13.52 26.07 -9.82
C TRP A 391 -13.81 26.78 -8.50
N ASP A 392 -13.94 26.02 -7.40
CA ASP A 392 -14.19 26.60 -6.08
C ASP A 392 -12.99 27.45 -5.62
N CYS A 393 -11.75 26.98 -5.84
CA CYS A 393 -10.54 27.76 -5.56
C CYS A 393 -10.55 29.10 -6.32
N MET A 394 -10.86 29.07 -7.62
CA MET A 394 -10.87 30.25 -8.48
C MET A 394 -11.98 31.24 -8.15
N GLU A 395 -13.08 30.80 -7.53
CA GLU A 395 -14.16 31.69 -7.12
C GLU A 395 -13.88 32.37 -5.76
N VAL A 396 -13.20 31.68 -4.84
CA VAL A 396 -12.84 32.24 -3.53
C VAL A 396 -11.52 33.01 -3.54
N SER A 397 -10.63 32.71 -4.48
CA SER A 397 -9.27 33.25 -4.57
C SER A 397 -8.95 33.79 -5.96
N ASP A 398 -7.68 34.11 -6.22
CA ASP A 398 -7.22 34.54 -7.53
C ASP A 398 -7.15 33.39 -8.54
N GLN A 399 -7.72 33.62 -9.74
CA GLN A 399 -7.81 32.62 -10.81
C GLN A 399 -6.43 32.13 -11.26
N THR A 400 -5.46 33.04 -11.40
CA THR A 400 -4.12 32.71 -11.88
C THR A 400 -3.37 31.88 -10.86
N MET A 401 -3.44 32.24 -9.57
CA MET A 401 -2.80 31.47 -8.50
C MET A 401 -3.37 30.04 -8.39
N CYS A 402 -4.69 29.89 -8.43
CA CYS A 402 -5.31 28.57 -8.39
C CYS A 402 -4.93 27.72 -9.61
N LEU A 403 -4.95 28.29 -10.82
CA LEU A 403 -4.50 27.57 -12.03
C LEU A 403 -3.04 27.12 -11.93
N ILE A 404 -2.14 27.98 -11.48
CA ILE A 404 -0.72 27.63 -11.35
C ILE A 404 -0.54 26.49 -10.36
N VAL A 405 -1.13 26.57 -9.17
CA VAL A 405 -0.95 25.55 -8.13
C VAL A 405 -1.54 24.22 -8.58
N PHE A 406 -2.78 24.19 -9.09
CA PHE A 406 -3.42 22.95 -9.51
C PHE A 406 -2.72 22.30 -10.70
N MET A 407 -2.27 23.09 -11.68
CA MET A 407 -1.52 22.56 -12.82
C MET A 407 -0.14 22.05 -12.41
N MET A 408 0.55 22.72 -11.48
CA MET A 408 1.82 22.23 -10.93
C MET A 408 1.63 20.91 -10.18
N VAL A 409 0.60 20.82 -9.32
CA VAL A 409 0.28 19.60 -8.58
C VAL A 409 0.00 18.45 -9.54
N MET A 410 -0.83 18.69 -10.56
CA MET A 410 -1.13 17.67 -11.56
C MET A 410 0.13 17.22 -12.30
N VAL A 411 0.92 18.15 -12.85
CA VAL A 411 2.08 17.80 -13.68
C VAL A 411 3.16 17.11 -12.85
N ILE A 412 3.54 17.69 -11.71
CA ILE A 412 4.60 17.15 -10.85
C ILE A 412 4.13 15.85 -10.20
N GLY A 413 2.91 15.83 -9.69
CA GLY A 413 2.31 14.66 -9.07
C GLY A 413 2.18 13.49 -10.03
N ASN A 414 1.61 13.72 -11.21
CA ASN A 414 1.44 12.67 -12.21
C ASN A 414 2.78 12.24 -12.81
N LEU A 415 3.78 13.13 -12.91
CA LEU A 415 5.13 12.72 -13.32
C LEU A 415 5.74 11.75 -12.31
N VAL A 416 5.66 12.05 -11.01
CA VAL A 416 6.20 11.17 -9.95
C VAL A 416 5.46 9.84 -9.89
N VAL A 417 4.14 9.85 -10.09
CA VAL A 417 3.33 8.62 -10.18
C VAL A 417 3.64 7.83 -11.45
N SER A 418 3.85 8.51 -12.60
CA SER A 418 4.07 7.88 -13.90
C SER A 418 5.48 7.37 -14.13
N GLN A 419 6.49 7.86 -13.39
CA GLN A 419 7.88 7.38 -13.50
C GLN A 419 8.07 5.91 -13.05
N LYS A 420 6.99 5.20 -12.66
CA LYS A 420 7.06 3.80 -12.21
C LYS A 420 5.91 2.88 -12.64
N ASN A 421 4.94 3.35 -13.43
CA ASN A 421 4.23 2.39 -14.29
C ASN A 421 5.17 1.99 -15.41
#